data_AF-A0A6B8KF67-F1
#
_entry.id   AF-A0A6B8KF67-F1
#
_cell.length_a   1.000
_cell.length_b   1.000
_cell.length_c   1.000
_cell.angle_alpha   90.00
_cell.angle_beta   90.00
_cell.angle_gamma   90.00
#
_symmetry.space_group_name_H-M   'P 1'
#
loop_
_entity.id
_entity.type
_entity.pdbx_description
1 polymer ?
#
loop_
_entity_poly.entity_id
_entity_poly.type
_entity_poly.pdbx_seq_one_letter_code
_entity_poly.pdbx_strand_id
1 'polypeptide(L)'
;MNKPIIGAFVCALMALLCVSPALAEKSPREMVVEIYRLAAGPKGDYSAASPLQQRGVRAEFTPSLRKAMEAMERRSKKLNEPILDFDPITNSQDPSVIDLKIETEKEEAKDATVAASFKQEQAAKTRTTVRYLFKKEAAAWKLDDIAGDASGEKWDLREIIKGE
;
A
#
# COMPACT_ATOMS: atom_id res chain seq x y z
N MET A 1 -5.79 -51.96 -59.65
CA MET A 1 -5.79 -50.50 -59.93
C MET A 1 -6.53 -49.82 -58.78
N ASN A 2 -5.92 -48.78 -58.20
CA ASN A 2 -6.43 -47.83 -57.19
C ASN A 2 -6.61 -48.30 -55.73
N LYS A 3 -5.81 -47.65 -54.85
CA LYS A 3 -5.83 -47.61 -53.38
C LYS A 3 -6.86 -46.53 -52.89
N PRO A 4 -6.89 -46.06 -51.60
CA PRO A 4 -6.89 -46.67 -50.25
C PRO A 4 -7.93 -46.03 -49.28
N ILE A 5 -7.79 -46.31 -47.97
CA ILE A 5 -8.04 -45.45 -46.77
C ILE A 5 -9.41 -45.57 -46.09
N ILE A 6 -9.40 -45.95 -44.81
CA ILE A 6 -9.96 -45.29 -43.59
C ILE A 6 -9.43 -46.17 -42.44
N GLY A 7 -8.74 -45.72 -41.40
CA GLY A 7 -8.51 -44.41 -40.81
C GLY A 7 -8.35 -44.68 -39.32
N ALA A 8 -7.13 -44.58 -38.80
CA ALA A 8 -6.81 -44.87 -37.40
C ALA A 8 -7.43 -43.79 -36.50
N PHE A 9 -8.22 -44.22 -35.51
CA PHE A 9 -8.76 -43.36 -34.45
C PHE A 9 -7.66 -43.13 -33.40
N VAL A 10 -7.03 -41.96 -33.42
CA VAL A 10 -6.19 -41.48 -32.32
C VAL A 10 -7.03 -40.53 -31.48
N CYS A 11 -7.53 -41.01 -30.34
CA CYS A 11 -8.06 -40.16 -29.28
C CYS A 11 -6.90 -39.51 -28.53
N ALA A 12 -6.51 -38.30 -28.95
CA ALA A 12 -5.65 -37.43 -28.15
C ALA A 12 -6.50 -36.68 -27.13
N LEU A 13 -6.44 -37.11 -25.86
CA LEU A 13 -7.05 -36.42 -24.73
C LEU A 13 -6.19 -35.19 -24.38
N MET A 14 -6.58 -34.02 -24.87
CA MET A 14 -5.92 -32.75 -24.61
C MET A 14 -6.39 -32.22 -23.25
N ALA A 15 -5.56 -32.32 -22.22
CA ALA A 15 -5.83 -31.74 -20.91
C ALA A 15 -5.78 -30.21 -20.99
N LEU A 16 -6.94 -29.55 -20.88
CA LEU A 16 -7.01 -28.10 -20.66
C LEU A 16 -6.44 -27.78 -19.28
N LEU A 17 -5.23 -27.20 -19.26
CA LEU A 17 -4.76 -26.43 -18.12
C LEU A 17 -5.70 -25.23 -17.94
N CYS A 18 -6.56 -25.29 -16.93
CA CYS A 18 -7.28 -24.11 -16.46
C CYS A 18 -6.26 -23.14 -15.87
N VAL A 19 -5.72 -22.25 -16.70
CA VAL A 19 -5.05 -21.04 -16.21
C VAL A 19 -6.18 -20.14 -15.74
N SER A 20 -6.60 -20.32 -14.48
CA SER A 20 -7.41 -19.31 -13.81
C SER A 20 -6.61 -18.00 -13.90
N PRO A 21 -7.23 -16.87 -14.29
CA PRO A 21 -6.59 -15.58 -14.08
C PRO A 21 -6.44 -15.47 -12.57
N ALA A 22 -5.24 -15.74 -12.06
CA ALA A 22 -4.87 -15.24 -10.75
C ALA A 22 -5.14 -13.74 -10.85
N LEU A 23 -6.15 -13.26 -10.12
CA LEU A 23 -6.32 -11.82 -9.89
C LEU A 23 -4.93 -11.33 -9.50
N ALA A 24 -4.31 -10.54 -10.37
CA ALA A 24 -2.94 -10.12 -10.17
C ALA A 24 -2.90 -9.43 -8.80
N GLU A 25 -2.24 -10.10 -7.86
CA GLU A 25 -2.05 -9.61 -6.51
C GLU A 25 -1.36 -8.25 -6.62
N LYS A 26 -1.93 -7.22 -6.00
CA LYS A 26 -1.34 -5.89 -6.06
C LYS A 26 0.02 -5.93 -5.36
N SER A 27 1.07 -5.56 -6.08
CA SER A 27 2.40 -5.46 -5.50
C SER A 27 2.44 -4.38 -4.41
N PRO A 28 3.39 -4.46 -3.45
CA PRO A 28 3.57 -3.43 -2.44
C PRO A 28 3.70 -2.04 -3.06
N ARG A 29 4.46 -1.92 -4.15
CA ARG A 29 4.67 -0.66 -4.87
C ARG A 29 3.38 -0.11 -5.46
N GLU A 30 2.57 -0.96 -6.10
CA GLU A 30 1.28 -0.54 -6.66
C GLU A 30 0.30 -0.07 -5.57
N MET A 31 0.31 -0.68 -4.38
CA MET A 31 -0.45 -0.18 -3.23
C MET A 31 -0.03 1.24 -2.85
N VAL A 32 1.28 1.52 -2.75
CA VAL A 32 1.76 2.87 -2.40
C VAL A 32 1.42 3.87 -3.50
N VAL A 33 1.55 3.50 -4.78
CA VAL A 33 1.12 4.35 -5.91
C VAL A 33 -0.37 4.70 -5.80
N GLU A 34 -1.23 3.73 -5.48
CA GLU A 34 -2.65 3.98 -5.29
C GLU A 34 -2.93 4.88 -4.09
N ILE A 35 -2.23 4.69 -2.96
CA ILE A 35 -2.36 5.54 -1.77
C ILE A 35 -2.07 7.00 -2.13
N TYR A 36 -0.96 7.30 -2.81
CA TYR A 36 -0.65 8.68 -3.22
C TYR A 36 -1.62 9.22 -4.27
N ARG A 37 -2.12 8.38 -5.19
CA ARG A 37 -3.15 8.79 -6.16
C ARG A 37 -4.45 9.18 -5.46
N LEU A 38 -4.86 8.42 -4.44
CA LEU A 38 -6.04 8.73 -3.63
C LEU A 38 -5.80 9.97 -2.77
N ALA A 39 -4.60 10.13 -2.19
CA ALA A 39 -4.24 11.29 -1.38
C ALA A 39 -4.27 12.58 -2.20
N ALA A 40 -3.73 12.56 -3.42
CA ALA A 40 -3.71 13.71 -4.32
C ALA A 40 -5.12 14.22 -4.69
N GLY A 41 -6.13 13.34 -4.62
CA GLY A 41 -7.50 13.67 -4.99
C GLY A 41 -7.66 13.99 -6.49
N PRO A 42 -8.87 14.38 -6.93
CA PRO A 42 -9.14 14.63 -8.35
C PRO A 42 -8.44 15.89 -8.90
N LYS A 43 -8.06 16.82 -8.02
CA LYS A 43 -7.36 18.06 -8.39
C LYS A 43 -5.84 17.94 -8.33
N GLY A 44 -5.31 16.89 -7.70
CA GLY A 44 -3.88 16.74 -7.45
C GLY A 44 -3.34 17.67 -6.35
N ASP A 45 -4.22 18.28 -5.54
CA ASP A 45 -3.89 19.30 -4.54
C ASP A 45 -3.78 18.74 -3.11
N TYR A 46 -3.92 17.43 -2.94
CA TYR A 46 -3.80 16.74 -1.64
C TYR A 46 -4.78 17.22 -0.55
N SER A 47 -5.87 17.89 -0.95
CA SER A 47 -6.92 18.38 -0.03
C SER A 47 -7.97 17.33 0.34
N ALA A 48 -7.84 16.10 -0.18
CA ALA A 48 -8.79 15.02 0.05
C ALA A 48 -8.65 14.43 1.48
N ALA A 49 -9.72 13.82 1.97
CA ALA A 49 -9.66 13.06 3.22
C ALA A 49 -8.63 11.93 3.12
N SER A 50 -7.86 11.72 4.20
CA SER A 50 -6.75 10.76 4.23
C SER A 50 -7.19 9.38 3.72
N PRO A 51 -6.49 8.81 2.72
CA PRO A 51 -6.74 7.46 2.21
C PRO A 51 -6.74 6.37 3.28
N LEU A 52 -6.03 6.54 4.40
CA LEU A 52 -5.99 5.55 5.49
C LEU A 52 -7.35 5.31 6.17
N GLN A 53 -8.30 6.21 5.98
CA GLN A 53 -9.67 6.06 6.47
C GLN A 53 -10.61 5.37 5.45
N GLN A 54 -10.17 5.22 4.20
CA GLN A 54 -11.01 4.63 3.16
C GLN A 54 -11.07 3.11 3.30
N ARG A 55 -12.29 2.56 3.23
CA ARG A 55 -12.53 1.11 3.37
C ARG A 55 -11.69 0.27 2.39
N GLY A 56 -11.49 0.75 1.15
CA GLY A 56 -10.68 0.07 0.15
C GLY A 56 -9.21 -0.06 0.57
N VAL A 57 -8.62 1.02 1.08
CA VAL A 57 -7.23 1.03 1.56
C VAL A 57 -7.09 0.19 2.83
N ARG A 58 -8.04 0.26 3.77
CA ARG A 58 -8.02 -0.54 5.01
C ARG A 58 -8.16 -2.04 4.78
N ALA A 59 -8.70 -2.46 3.63
CA ALA A 59 -8.74 -3.87 3.23
C ALA A 59 -7.33 -4.41 2.88
N GLU A 60 -6.40 -3.52 2.54
CA GLU A 60 -5.00 -3.85 2.25
C GLU A 60 -4.11 -3.86 3.50
N PHE A 61 -4.63 -3.48 4.66
CA PHE A 61 -3.89 -3.56 5.91
C PHE A 61 -3.81 -4.99 6.41
N THR A 62 -2.73 -5.32 7.12
CA THR A 62 -2.72 -6.52 7.96
C THR A 62 -3.85 -6.42 8.99
N PRO A 63 -4.44 -7.55 9.43
CA PRO A 63 -5.46 -7.54 10.47
C PRO A 63 -4.98 -6.83 11.75
N SER A 64 -3.68 -6.93 12.04
CA SER A 64 -3.08 -6.27 13.20
C SER A 64 -3.03 -4.75 13.06
N LEU A 65 -2.63 -4.20 11.90
CA LEU A 65 -2.64 -2.75 11.65
C LEU A 65 -4.06 -2.21 11.70
N ARG A 66 -5.01 -2.91 11.06
CA ARG A 66 -6.43 -2.53 11.05
C ARG A 66 -6.97 -2.40 12.47
N LYS A 67 -6.72 -3.40 13.32
CA LYS A 67 -7.14 -3.39 14.73
C LYS A 67 -6.47 -2.25 15.53
N ALA A 68 -5.20 -1.96 15.24
CA ALA A 68 -4.48 -0.86 15.87
C ALA A 68 -5.08 0.50 15.51
N MET A 69 -5.34 0.74 14.23
CA MET A 69 -6.02 1.97 13.74
C MET A 69 -7.40 2.14 14.39
N GLU A 70 -8.22 1.08 14.44
CA GLU A 70 -9.53 1.13 15.10
C GLU A 70 -9.40 1.42 16.61
N ALA A 71 -8.36 0.90 17.28
CA ALA A 71 -8.11 1.21 18.68
C ALA A 71 -7.71 2.67 18.89
N MET A 72 -6.85 3.20 18.02
CA MET A 72 -6.47 4.61 18.02
C MET A 72 -7.70 5.51 17.85
N GLU A 73 -8.56 5.22 16.86
CA GLU A 73 -9.79 5.98 16.60
C GLU A 73 -10.73 5.98 17.81
N ARG A 74 -10.90 4.82 18.47
CA ARG A 74 -11.70 4.75 19.72
C ARG A 74 -11.13 5.60 20.84
N ARG A 75 -9.80 5.61 21.02
CA ARG A 75 -9.14 6.44 22.04
C ARG A 75 -9.27 7.92 21.70
N SER A 76 -9.01 8.30 20.45
CA SER A 76 -9.20 9.67 19.98
C SER A 76 -10.60 10.19 20.29
N LYS A 77 -11.64 9.39 19.98
CA LYS A 77 -13.03 9.73 20.31
C LYS A 77 -13.27 9.85 21.82
N LYS A 78 -12.66 8.99 22.64
CA LYS A 78 -12.78 9.03 24.11
C LYS A 78 -12.14 10.27 24.71
N LEU A 79 -10.99 10.69 24.17
CA LEU A 79 -10.26 11.88 24.62
C LEU A 79 -10.81 13.19 24.04
N ASN A 80 -11.62 13.09 22.97
CA ASN A 80 -12.05 14.23 22.17
C ASN A 80 -10.85 15.03 21.60
N GLU A 81 -9.80 14.30 21.23
CA GLU A 81 -8.53 14.85 20.73
C GLU A 81 -7.93 13.89 19.68
N PRO A 82 -7.33 14.39 18.58
CA PRO A 82 -6.61 13.54 17.66
C PRO A 82 -5.41 12.86 18.35
N ILE A 83 -5.18 11.57 18.03
CA ILE A 83 -3.94 10.89 18.43
C ILE A 83 -2.81 11.16 17.41
N LEU A 84 -3.17 11.29 16.13
CA LEU A 84 -2.28 11.75 15.07
C LEU A 84 -2.61 13.20 14.76
N ASP A 85 -1.65 14.08 14.95
CA ASP A 85 -1.74 15.50 14.64
C ASP A 85 -1.17 15.85 13.25
N PHE A 86 -0.75 14.85 12.47
CA PHE A 86 -0.27 14.98 11.10
C PHE A 86 -0.81 13.85 10.19
N ASP A 87 -0.72 14.02 8.86
CA ASP A 87 -0.98 12.95 7.90
C ASP A 87 0.27 12.07 7.71
N PRO A 88 0.25 10.78 8.09
CA PRO A 88 1.39 9.88 7.92
C PRO A 88 1.69 9.55 6.44
N ILE A 89 0.80 9.83 5.49
CA ILE A 89 1.09 9.60 4.06
C ILE A 89 2.07 10.65 3.53
N THR A 90 1.85 11.92 3.88
CA THR A 90 2.67 13.04 3.39
C THR A 90 3.62 13.59 4.45
N ASN A 91 3.58 13.06 5.66
CA ASN A 91 4.36 13.48 6.81
C ASN A 91 4.23 15.00 7.05
N SER A 92 2.99 15.48 7.17
CA SER A 92 2.69 16.92 7.27
C SER A 92 1.34 17.21 7.89
N GLN A 93 1.18 18.43 8.43
CA GLN A 93 -0.13 19.00 8.78
C GLN A 93 -0.87 19.58 7.56
N ASP A 94 -0.12 20.11 6.60
CA ASP A 94 -0.63 20.68 5.34
C ASP A 94 -0.03 19.92 4.14
N PRO A 95 -0.69 18.85 3.66
CA PRO A 95 -0.19 18.00 2.60
C PRO A 95 0.14 18.73 1.30
N SER A 96 1.40 18.64 0.89
CA SER A 96 1.85 19.00 -0.46
C SER A 96 2.93 18.03 -0.92
N VAL A 97 2.82 17.53 -2.14
CA VAL A 97 3.75 16.53 -2.68
C VAL A 97 4.10 16.92 -4.11
N ILE A 98 5.38 17.23 -4.31
CA ILE A 98 5.97 17.49 -5.63
C ILE A 98 7.17 16.56 -5.84
N ASP A 99 7.51 16.28 -7.10
CA ASP A 99 8.62 15.38 -7.46
C ASP A 99 8.54 13.98 -6.79
N LEU A 100 7.33 13.42 -6.68
CA LEU A 100 7.08 12.11 -6.07
C LEU A 100 7.81 10.98 -6.80
N LYS A 101 8.57 10.21 -6.03
CA LYS A 101 9.26 9.00 -6.46
C LYS A 101 8.87 7.85 -5.53
N ILE A 102 8.41 6.74 -6.10
CA ILE A 102 8.02 5.55 -5.34
C ILE A 102 8.87 4.35 -5.79
N GLU A 103 9.63 3.78 -4.86
CA GLU A 103 10.61 2.72 -5.10
C GLU A 103 10.48 1.60 -4.08
N THR A 104 10.65 0.36 -4.53
CA THR A 104 10.82 -0.78 -3.64
C THR A 104 12.25 -0.76 -3.12
N GLU A 105 12.44 -0.48 -1.82
CA GLU A 105 13.77 -0.53 -1.18
C GLU A 105 14.18 -1.98 -0.88
N LYS A 106 13.21 -2.82 -0.53
CA LYS A 106 13.42 -4.21 -0.13
C LYS A 106 12.20 -5.06 -0.48
N GLU A 107 12.42 -6.25 -1.02
CA GLU A 107 11.36 -7.26 -1.19
C GLU A 107 11.94 -8.66 -0.94
N GLU A 108 11.46 -9.31 0.09
CA GLU A 108 11.81 -10.68 0.50
C GLU A 108 10.58 -11.59 0.40
N ALA A 109 10.72 -12.87 0.77
CA ALA A 109 9.63 -13.83 0.66
C ALA A 109 8.38 -13.46 1.49
N LYS A 110 8.56 -12.73 2.60
CA LYS A 110 7.49 -12.42 3.56
C LYS A 110 7.38 -10.94 3.94
N ASP A 111 8.37 -10.12 3.60
CA ASP A 111 8.45 -8.73 4.01
C ASP A 111 8.87 -7.87 2.82
N ALA A 112 8.32 -6.67 2.72
CA ALA A 112 8.73 -5.69 1.73
C ALA A 112 8.70 -4.27 2.31
N THR A 113 9.58 -3.41 1.81
CA THR A 113 9.62 -1.99 2.15
C THR A 113 9.56 -1.18 0.86
N VAL A 114 8.58 -0.29 0.78
CA VAL A 114 8.44 0.67 -0.32
C VAL A 114 8.63 2.07 0.24
N ALA A 115 9.53 2.84 -0.37
CA ALA A 115 9.75 4.23 -0.02
C ALA A 115 9.04 5.15 -1.02
N ALA A 116 8.34 6.14 -0.49
CA ALA A 116 7.87 7.29 -1.23
C ALA A 116 8.69 8.52 -0.81
N SER A 117 9.44 9.05 -1.76
CA SER A 117 10.27 10.24 -1.57
C SER A 117 9.75 11.39 -2.42
N PHE A 118 9.56 12.55 -1.82
CA PHE A 118 9.00 13.73 -2.48
C PHE A 118 9.55 15.00 -1.82
N LYS A 119 9.29 16.16 -2.43
CA LYS A 119 9.46 17.45 -1.78
C LYS A 119 8.07 17.99 -1.39
N GLN A 120 8.06 18.87 -0.42
CA GLN A 120 6.88 19.65 -0.05
C GLN A 120 7.05 21.07 -0.59
N GLU A 121 5.97 21.75 -0.98
CA GLU A 121 6.06 23.08 -1.59
C GLU A 121 6.75 24.10 -0.66
N GLN A 122 6.42 24.03 0.64
CA GLN A 122 6.93 24.92 1.67
C GLN A 122 8.39 24.58 2.10
N ALA A 123 8.87 23.38 1.76
CA ALA A 123 10.19 22.87 2.15
C ALA A 123 10.98 22.32 0.95
N ALA A 124 10.86 22.97 -0.22
CA ALA A 124 11.31 22.45 -1.53
C ALA A 124 12.80 22.04 -1.65
N LYS A 125 13.64 22.38 -0.67
CA LYS A 125 15.06 22.01 -0.64
C LYS A 125 15.34 20.66 0.03
N THR A 126 14.39 20.13 0.81
CA THR A 126 14.55 18.87 1.54
C THR A 126 13.57 17.84 0.99
N ARG A 127 14.05 16.60 0.80
CA ARG A 127 13.16 15.49 0.46
C ARG A 127 12.65 14.82 1.72
N THR A 128 11.34 14.69 1.79
CA THR A 128 10.64 13.85 2.76
C THR A 128 10.62 12.42 2.22
N THR A 129 10.83 11.43 3.09
CA THR A 129 10.69 10.02 2.74
C THR A 129 9.77 9.34 3.74
N VAL A 130 8.72 8.71 3.24
CA VAL A 130 7.80 7.86 3.99
C VAL A 130 7.99 6.43 3.52
N ARG A 131 8.14 5.50 4.46
CA ARG A 131 8.32 4.07 4.22
C ARG A 131 7.07 3.31 4.60
N TYR A 132 6.68 2.42 3.71
CA TYR A 132 5.54 1.54 3.87
C TYR A 132 6.09 0.12 4.04
N LEU A 133 5.84 -0.47 5.20
CA LEU A 133 6.29 -1.80 5.55
C LEU A 133 5.16 -2.78 5.26
N PHE A 134 5.44 -3.82 4.50
CA PHE A 134 4.48 -4.81 4.07
C PHE A 134 4.85 -6.19 4.60
N LYS A 135 3.81 -7.00 4.85
CA LYS A 135 3.92 -8.43 5.15
C LYS A 135 3.14 -9.25 4.14
N LYS A 136 3.64 -10.44 3.82
CA LYS A 136 2.93 -11.40 2.97
C LYS A 136 2.04 -12.30 3.83
N GLU A 137 0.72 -12.19 3.67
CA GLU A 137 -0.29 -12.96 4.38
C GLU A 137 -1.17 -13.73 3.40
N ALA A 138 -1.33 -15.05 3.57
CA ALA A 138 -2.18 -15.89 2.71
C ALA A 138 -2.00 -15.64 1.19
N ALA A 139 -0.74 -15.48 0.77
CA ALA A 139 -0.33 -15.15 -0.60
C ALA A 139 -0.78 -13.77 -1.10
N ALA A 140 -1.05 -12.82 -0.21
CA ALA A 140 -1.28 -11.41 -0.52
C ALA A 140 -0.36 -10.50 0.29
N TRP A 141 0.24 -9.51 -0.34
CA TRP A 141 0.92 -8.41 0.34
C TRP A 141 -0.10 -7.56 1.10
N LYS A 142 0.26 -7.18 2.32
CA LYS A 142 -0.56 -6.36 3.20
C LYS A 142 0.29 -5.29 3.86
N LEU A 143 -0.22 -4.06 3.88
CA LEU A 143 0.43 -2.95 4.57
C LEU A 143 0.40 -3.24 6.07
N ASP A 144 1.57 -3.35 6.66
CA ASP A 144 1.76 -3.64 8.07
C ASP A 144 2.09 -2.37 8.84
N ASP A 145 2.88 -1.45 8.29
CA ASP A 145 3.24 -0.21 8.98
C ASP A 145 3.56 0.95 8.04
N ILE A 146 3.60 2.15 8.59
CA ILE A 146 4.09 3.35 7.94
C ILE A 146 5.08 4.02 8.89
N ALA A 147 6.26 4.36 8.38
CA ALA A 147 7.29 5.04 9.14
C ALA A 147 7.86 6.20 8.33
N GLY A 148 8.38 7.21 9.01
CA GLY A 148 8.97 8.37 8.36
C GLY A 148 10.03 9.03 9.22
N ASP A 149 10.52 10.15 8.70
CA ASP A 149 11.40 11.06 9.42
C ASP A 149 10.85 12.48 9.25
N ALA A 150 10.56 13.13 10.37
CA ALA A 150 10.15 14.52 10.42
C ALA A 150 11.22 15.30 11.18
N SER A 151 11.87 16.26 10.51
CA SER A 151 12.87 17.13 11.14
C SER A 151 14.05 16.39 11.80
N GLY A 152 14.42 15.20 11.30
CA GLY A 152 15.49 14.37 11.86
C GLY A 152 15.05 13.43 12.98
N GLU A 153 13.76 13.45 13.35
CA GLU A 153 13.16 12.50 14.27
C GLU A 153 12.39 11.43 13.50
N LYS A 154 12.73 10.16 13.77
CA LYS A 154 12.04 9.02 13.19
C LYS A 154 10.74 8.78 13.91
N TRP A 155 9.71 8.44 13.16
CA TRP A 155 8.44 8.01 13.71
C TRP A 155 7.97 6.72 13.04
N ASP A 156 7.16 5.97 13.79
CA ASP A 156 6.50 4.75 13.36
C ASP A 156 5.02 4.84 13.75
N LEU A 157 4.13 4.55 12.80
CA LEU A 157 2.70 4.69 12.98
C LEU A 157 2.19 3.75 14.08
N ARG A 158 2.69 2.52 14.15
CA ARG A 158 2.29 1.59 15.22
C ARG A 158 2.80 2.01 16.58
N GLU A 159 4.01 2.55 16.68
CA GLU A 159 4.54 3.09 17.93
C GLU A 159 3.67 4.26 18.43
N ILE A 160 3.36 5.23 17.55
CA ILE A 160 2.44 6.33 17.88
C ILE A 160 1.06 5.78 18.30
N ILE A 161 0.55 4.76 17.59
CA ILE A 161 -0.70 4.11 17.97
C ILE A 161 -0.59 3.41 19.32
N LYS A 162 0.54 2.86 19.74
CA LYS A 162 0.63 2.29 21.10
C LYS A 162 0.60 3.40 22.16
N GLY A 163 1.13 4.58 21.84
CA GLY A 163 1.31 5.69 22.78
C GLY A 163 2.55 5.50 23.63
N GLU A 164 3.61 4.95 23.02
CA GLU A 164 4.96 4.85 23.59
C GLU A 164 5.79 6.09 23.22
#